data_AF-A0A952WRN4-F1
#
_entry.id   AF-A0A952WRN4-F1
#
_cell.length_a   1.000
_cell.length_b   1.000
_cell.length_c   1.000
_cell.angle_alpha   90.00
_cell.angle_beta   90.00
_cell.angle_gamma   90.00
#
_symmetry.space_group_name_H-M   'P 1'
#
loop_
_entity.id
_entity.type
_entity.pdbx_description
1 polymer ?
#
loop_
_entity_poly.entity_id
_entity_poly.type
_entity_poly.pdbx_seq_one_letter_code
_entity_poly.pdbx_strand_id
1 'polypeptide(L)'
;MGPRRCFSFSLAVRITARRFPYALSIMAAGMMAACDTTGMRRGTDSILDLFAEPSPAEAVELAMDKYDADKRYRGTLILSTQPFAGEEVYMRLFLDNARDADPGVRTVATRAVGNNGGPEHAAVLIERLTDEDRLVRIEAARGLQRIHSTAAVDPLIAAIDPEKEPEAAVRSEASDALGQYAQNKVLEALISSLDDTNLAVNSRTLSSLKILTGQDFGFDRRAWLDWYKVTRAPFVARSVYTFPAFSREKQILEYLPFFPQPPNEASTSPVGMELPSGG
;
A
#
# COMPACT_ATOMS: atom_id res chain seq x y z
N MET A 1 24.11 -33.93 -30.99
CA MET A 1 25.09 -32.84 -31.01
C MET A 1 25.46 -32.54 -32.45
N GLY A 2 25.20 -31.31 -32.88
CA GLY A 2 25.55 -30.81 -34.21
C GLY A 2 25.11 -29.35 -34.27
N PRO A 3 26.03 -28.38 -34.15
CA PRO A 3 25.65 -26.99 -33.95
C PRO A 3 25.10 -26.38 -35.24
N ARG A 4 24.01 -25.63 -35.07
CA ARG A 4 23.37 -24.79 -36.09
C ARG A 4 24.34 -23.68 -36.50
N ARG A 5 24.49 -23.50 -37.82
CA ARG A 5 25.28 -22.43 -38.44
C ARG A 5 24.57 -21.09 -38.25
N CYS A 6 25.17 -20.18 -37.49
CA CYS A 6 24.79 -18.77 -37.50
C CYS A 6 25.46 -18.08 -38.69
N PHE A 7 24.64 -17.54 -39.59
CA PHE A 7 25.08 -16.62 -40.64
C PHE A 7 25.41 -15.27 -40.00
N SER A 8 26.63 -14.77 -40.23
CA SER A 8 27.04 -13.42 -39.84
C SER A 8 27.01 -12.53 -41.09
N PHE A 9 26.09 -11.58 -41.15
CA PHE A 9 26.12 -10.49 -42.13
C PHE A 9 27.13 -9.45 -41.66
N SER A 10 28.23 -9.29 -42.37
CA SER A 10 29.23 -8.25 -42.14
C SER A 10 29.01 -7.12 -43.15
N LEU A 11 28.40 -6.02 -42.72
CA LEU A 11 28.31 -4.80 -43.52
C LEU A 11 29.63 -4.02 -43.35
N ALA A 12 30.44 -4.03 -44.39
CA ALA A 12 31.69 -3.27 -44.45
C ALA A 12 31.39 -1.79 -44.73
N VAL A 13 31.50 -0.93 -43.71
CA VAL A 13 31.60 0.52 -43.90
C VAL A 13 33.09 0.88 -43.96
N ARG A 14 33.53 1.29 -45.16
CA ARG A 14 34.87 1.84 -45.42
C ARG A 14 35.00 3.20 -44.75
N ILE A 15 35.79 3.30 -43.68
CA ILE A 15 36.27 4.58 -43.17
C ILE A 15 37.68 4.79 -43.71
N THR A 16 37.81 5.82 -44.55
CA THR A 16 39.06 6.28 -45.16
C THR A 16 40.03 6.82 -44.12
N ALA A 17 41.29 6.43 -44.29
CA ALA A 17 42.42 6.73 -43.44
C ALA A 17 42.68 8.24 -43.22
N ARG A 18 42.94 8.62 -41.97
CA ARG A 18 43.89 9.68 -41.62
C ARG A 18 44.81 9.18 -40.50
N ARG A 19 46.11 9.42 -40.74
CA ARG A 19 47.28 8.95 -40.01
C ARG A 19 47.30 9.42 -38.55
N PHE A 20 47.59 8.52 -37.61
CA PHE A 20 48.37 8.80 -36.40
C PHE A 20 49.09 7.51 -35.97
N PRO A 21 50.44 7.49 -35.90
CA PRO A 21 51.20 6.34 -35.45
C PRO A 21 51.36 6.42 -33.94
N TYR A 22 51.03 5.37 -33.19
CA TYR A 22 51.82 4.84 -32.07
C TYR A 22 51.24 3.48 -31.70
N ALA A 23 52.07 2.46 -31.89
CA ALA A 23 51.82 1.09 -31.49
C ALA A 23 51.91 0.96 -29.96
N LEU A 24 51.05 0.13 -29.36
CA LEU A 24 51.51 -0.82 -28.35
C LEU A 24 50.49 -1.96 -28.20
N SER A 25 50.91 -3.13 -28.66
CA SER A 25 50.34 -4.45 -28.44
C SER A 25 50.64 -4.93 -27.01
N ILE A 26 49.62 -5.43 -26.28
CA ILE A 26 49.83 -6.31 -25.12
C ILE A 26 48.88 -7.52 -25.21
N MET A 27 49.46 -8.66 -24.88
CA MET A 27 49.06 -10.05 -25.09
C MET A 27 47.83 -10.55 -24.32
N ALA A 28 47.38 -11.70 -24.81
CA ALA A 28 46.31 -12.55 -24.33
C ALA A 28 46.56 -13.27 -22.97
N ALA A 29 45.42 -13.69 -22.41
CA ALA A 29 45.14 -14.92 -21.67
C ALA A 29 45.71 -15.12 -20.26
N GLY A 30 44.78 -15.20 -19.30
CA GLY A 30 44.95 -15.86 -18.00
C GLY A 30 43.58 -16.28 -17.45
N MET A 31 43.10 -17.46 -17.86
CA MET A 31 42.04 -18.17 -17.13
C MET A 31 42.60 -18.63 -15.79
N MET A 32 42.04 -18.14 -14.69
CA MET A 32 42.03 -18.90 -13.44
C MET A 32 40.59 -19.00 -12.96
N ALA A 33 40.11 -20.23 -12.89
CA ALA A 33 38.90 -20.60 -12.20
C ALA A 33 39.04 -20.23 -10.72
N ALA A 34 38.29 -19.21 -10.30
CA ALA A 34 38.01 -18.95 -8.90
C ALA A 34 36.58 -19.45 -8.64
N CYS A 35 36.43 -20.32 -7.65
CA CYS A 35 35.13 -20.76 -7.17
C CYS A 35 34.29 -19.55 -6.76
N ASP A 36 33.17 -19.34 -7.44
CA ASP A 36 32.15 -18.37 -7.08
C ASP A 36 31.46 -18.81 -5.78
N THR A 37 31.95 -18.31 -4.64
CA THR A 37 31.22 -18.31 -3.36
C THR A 37 31.04 -16.89 -2.83
N THR A 38 30.74 -15.95 -3.72
CA THR A 38 30.17 -14.65 -3.37
C THR A 38 28.90 -14.48 -4.19
N GLY A 39 27.77 -14.22 -3.53
CA GLY A 39 26.44 -14.09 -4.15
C GLY A 39 26.31 -12.82 -4.98
N MET A 40 27.07 -12.70 -6.07
CA MET A 40 26.93 -11.66 -7.07
C MET A 40 25.79 -12.07 -8.03
N ARG A 41 24.84 -11.17 -8.28
CA ARG A 41 23.82 -11.35 -9.33
C ARG A 41 24.52 -11.74 -10.63
N ARG A 42 24.20 -12.91 -11.21
CA ARG A 42 24.73 -13.29 -12.54
C ARG A 42 24.27 -12.25 -13.55
N GLY A 43 25.20 -11.46 -14.10
CA GLY A 43 24.93 -10.45 -15.14
C GLY A 43 24.96 -8.99 -14.70
N THR A 44 25.42 -8.64 -13.50
CA THR A 44 25.67 -7.22 -13.15
C THR A 44 26.99 -6.75 -13.74
N ASP A 45 26.93 -5.79 -14.65
CA ASP A 45 28.10 -5.17 -15.27
C ASP A 45 28.80 -4.18 -14.30
N SER A 46 28.10 -3.74 -13.23
CA SER A 46 28.62 -2.80 -12.24
C SER A 46 28.08 -3.00 -10.82
N ILE A 47 28.87 -2.58 -9.83
CA ILE A 47 28.43 -2.45 -8.42
C ILE A 47 27.32 -1.41 -8.25
N LEU A 48 27.19 -0.47 -9.19
CA LEU A 48 26.10 0.52 -9.18
C LEU A 48 24.75 -0.11 -9.54
N ASP A 49 24.73 -1.22 -10.28
CA ASP A 49 23.50 -1.94 -10.66
C ASP A 49 22.84 -2.62 -9.44
N LEU A 50 23.57 -2.75 -8.32
CA LEU A 50 23.00 -3.18 -7.04
C LEU A 50 22.09 -2.12 -6.42
N PHE A 51 22.33 -0.84 -6.73
CA PHE A 51 21.57 0.30 -6.23
C PHE A 51 20.53 0.82 -7.21
N ALA A 52 20.52 0.32 -8.46
CA ALA A 52 19.49 0.62 -9.42
C ALA A 52 18.15 0.00 -8.96
N GLU A 53 17.09 0.80 -9.01
CA GLU A 53 15.73 0.26 -8.88
C GLU A 53 15.45 -0.64 -10.09
N PRO A 54 14.88 -1.85 -9.87
CA PRO A 54 14.54 -2.72 -10.97
C PRO A 54 13.47 -2.06 -11.83
N SER A 55 13.54 -2.30 -13.14
CA SER A 55 12.49 -1.88 -14.08
C SER A 55 11.15 -2.52 -13.71
N PRO A 56 10.01 -1.96 -14.14
CA PRO A 56 8.70 -2.59 -13.94
C PRO A 56 8.63 -4.04 -14.40
N ALA A 57 9.27 -4.39 -15.52
CA ALA A 57 9.30 -5.75 -16.03
C ALA A 57 10.03 -6.71 -15.08
N GLU A 58 11.21 -6.30 -14.59
CA GLU A 58 11.95 -7.07 -13.58
C GLU A 58 11.18 -7.15 -12.25
N ALA A 59 10.47 -6.08 -11.87
CA ALA A 59 9.64 -6.09 -10.66
C ALA A 59 8.50 -7.12 -10.75
N VAL A 60 7.94 -7.37 -11.94
CA VAL A 60 6.98 -8.47 -12.16
C VAL A 60 7.66 -9.83 -11.97
N GLU A 61 8.86 -10.03 -12.51
CA GLU A 61 9.61 -11.28 -12.30
C GLU A 61 9.89 -11.53 -10.82
N LEU A 62 10.25 -10.48 -10.07
CA LEU A 62 10.42 -10.54 -8.62
C LEU A 62 9.10 -10.88 -7.91
N ALA A 63 8.01 -10.20 -8.26
CA ALA A 63 6.69 -10.37 -7.66
C ALA A 63 6.11 -11.79 -7.87
N MET A 64 6.55 -12.47 -8.93
CA MET A 64 6.13 -13.83 -9.29
C MET A 64 7.16 -14.92 -8.91
N ASP A 65 8.23 -14.57 -8.18
CA ASP A 65 9.26 -15.56 -7.83
C ASP A 65 8.66 -16.67 -6.94
N LYS A 66 8.71 -17.91 -7.45
CA LYS A 66 8.07 -19.06 -6.82
C LYS A 66 8.65 -19.44 -5.46
N TYR A 67 9.88 -19.05 -5.16
CA TYR A 67 10.63 -19.59 -4.02
C TYR A 67 11.04 -18.52 -3.01
N ASP A 68 11.22 -17.28 -3.44
CA ASP A 68 11.79 -16.22 -2.61
C ASP A 68 10.73 -15.17 -2.23
N ALA A 69 10.31 -15.18 -0.97
CA ALA A 69 9.33 -14.23 -0.45
C ALA A 69 9.84 -12.79 -0.42
N ASP A 70 11.15 -12.56 -0.22
CA ASP A 70 11.72 -11.21 -0.22
C ASP A 70 11.62 -10.58 -1.62
N LYS A 71 11.88 -11.38 -2.66
CA LYS A 71 11.66 -10.93 -4.04
C LYS A 71 10.19 -10.65 -4.30
N ARG A 72 9.27 -11.53 -3.87
CA ARG A 72 7.84 -11.29 -4.07
C ARG A 72 7.37 -10.03 -3.36
N TYR A 73 7.82 -9.82 -2.13
CA TYR A 73 7.57 -8.62 -1.35
C TYR A 73 8.07 -7.36 -2.08
N ARG A 74 9.34 -7.35 -2.47
CA ARG A 74 9.97 -6.22 -3.14
C ARG A 74 9.33 -5.91 -4.50
N GLY A 75 9.08 -6.95 -5.31
CA GLY A 75 8.42 -6.80 -6.61
C GLY A 75 7.02 -6.21 -6.46
N THR A 76 6.23 -6.74 -5.53
CA THR A 76 4.87 -6.23 -5.23
C THR A 76 4.92 -4.77 -4.76
N LEU A 77 5.85 -4.43 -3.86
CA LEU A 77 6.02 -3.08 -3.36
C LEU A 77 6.27 -2.09 -4.50
N ILE A 78 7.23 -2.41 -5.36
CA ILE A 78 7.65 -1.53 -6.47
C ILE A 78 6.51 -1.35 -7.45
N LEU A 79 5.79 -2.41 -7.79
CA LEU A 79 4.65 -2.34 -8.72
C LEU A 79 3.50 -1.54 -8.14
N SER A 80 3.22 -1.67 -6.83
CA SER A 80 2.09 -1.01 -6.16
C SER A 80 2.16 0.51 -6.13
N THR A 81 3.34 1.09 -6.32
CA THR A 81 3.57 2.54 -6.32
C THR A 81 3.58 3.14 -7.72
N GLN A 82 3.47 2.31 -8.76
CA GLN A 82 3.50 2.78 -10.15
C GLN A 82 2.14 3.37 -10.56
N PRO A 83 2.12 4.33 -11.51
CA PRO A 83 0.87 4.92 -12.00
C PRO A 83 -0.11 3.91 -12.61
N PHE A 84 0.39 2.78 -13.11
CA PHE A 84 -0.41 1.70 -13.71
C PHE A 84 -0.80 0.60 -12.71
N ALA A 85 -0.53 0.75 -11.41
CA ALA A 85 -0.79 -0.29 -10.42
C ALA A 85 -2.27 -0.71 -10.33
N GLY A 86 -3.19 0.20 -10.67
CA GLY A 86 -4.64 -0.08 -10.72
C GLY A 86 -5.11 -0.88 -11.94
N GLU A 87 -4.26 -1.12 -12.94
CA GLU A 87 -4.65 -1.92 -14.11
C GLU A 87 -4.94 -3.37 -13.73
N GLU A 88 -5.94 -3.97 -14.37
CA GLU A 88 -6.49 -5.29 -14.00
C GLU A 88 -5.41 -6.38 -13.89
N VAL A 89 -4.41 -6.36 -14.77
CA VAL A 89 -3.32 -7.33 -14.77
C VAL A 89 -2.47 -7.28 -13.49
N TYR A 90 -2.16 -6.09 -12.99
CA TYR A 90 -1.39 -5.93 -11.75
C TYR A 90 -2.28 -6.13 -10.53
N MET A 91 -3.55 -5.72 -10.61
CA MET A 91 -4.49 -5.98 -9.55
C MET A 91 -4.66 -7.49 -9.30
N ARG A 92 -4.77 -8.31 -10.36
CA ARG A 92 -4.78 -9.77 -10.23
C ARG A 92 -3.52 -10.30 -9.52
N LEU A 93 -2.34 -9.79 -9.88
CA LEU A 93 -1.09 -10.15 -9.20
C LEU A 93 -1.11 -9.79 -7.71
N PHE A 94 -1.65 -8.63 -7.34
CA PHE A 94 -1.78 -8.23 -5.93
C PHE A 94 -2.80 -9.11 -5.18
N LEU A 95 -3.92 -9.47 -5.82
CA LEU A 95 -4.90 -10.37 -5.22
C LEU A 95 -4.32 -11.77 -4.98
N ASP A 96 -3.48 -12.28 -5.90
CA ASP A 96 -2.77 -13.54 -5.73
C ASP A 96 -1.75 -13.45 -4.57
N ASN A 97 -0.95 -12.38 -4.52
CA ASN A 97 0.04 -12.17 -3.45
C ASN A 97 -0.60 -11.84 -2.09
N ALA A 98 -1.85 -11.38 -2.04
CA ALA A 98 -2.59 -11.22 -0.78
C ALA A 98 -2.92 -12.57 -0.11
N ARG A 99 -2.77 -13.69 -0.85
CA ARG A 99 -2.94 -15.06 -0.36
C ARG A 99 -1.61 -15.79 -0.17
N ASP A 100 -0.49 -15.07 -0.23
CA ASP A 100 0.83 -15.66 -0.08
C ASP A 100 1.03 -16.30 1.30
N ALA A 101 1.90 -17.31 1.35
CA ALA A 101 2.27 -17.94 2.61
C ALA A 101 3.05 -16.99 3.53
N ASP A 102 3.82 -16.06 2.96
CA ASP A 102 4.60 -15.08 3.73
C ASP A 102 3.74 -13.86 4.13
N PRO A 103 3.67 -13.51 5.42
CA PRO A 103 2.87 -12.39 5.89
C PRO A 103 3.37 -11.03 5.40
N GLY A 104 4.66 -10.88 5.11
CA GLY A 104 5.22 -9.66 4.54
C GLY A 104 4.68 -9.43 3.13
N VAL A 105 4.69 -10.48 2.29
CA VAL A 105 4.09 -10.45 0.95
C VAL A 105 2.60 -10.13 1.02
N ARG A 106 1.85 -10.78 1.92
CA ARG A 106 0.43 -10.47 2.13
C ARG A 106 0.20 -9.02 2.55
N THR A 107 1.04 -8.48 3.43
CA THR A 107 0.94 -7.10 3.93
C THR A 107 1.05 -6.11 2.79
N VAL A 108 2.12 -6.22 1.98
CA VAL A 108 2.33 -5.29 0.86
C VAL A 108 1.29 -5.45 -0.23
N ALA A 109 0.83 -6.67 -0.50
CA ALA A 109 -0.23 -6.94 -1.46
C ALA A 109 -1.58 -6.36 -1.00
N THR A 110 -1.93 -6.52 0.28
CA THR A 110 -3.15 -5.96 0.88
C THR A 110 -3.13 -4.43 0.81
N ARG A 111 -1.98 -3.81 1.10
CA ARG A 111 -1.77 -2.37 0.89
C ARG A 111 -1.95 -1.97 -0.57
N ALA A 112 -1.37 -2.74 -1.50
CA ALA A 112 -1.46 -2.47 -2.93
C ALA A 112 -2.91 -2.47 -3.41
N VAL A 113 -3.71 -3.45 -2.97
CA VAL A 113 -5.15 -3.52 -3.24
C VAL A 113 -5.88 -2.31 -2.65
N GLY A 114 -5.61 -1.94 -1.39
CA GLY A 114 -6.25 -0.78 -0.76
C GLY A 114 -5.92 0.56 -1.41
N ASN A 115 -4.69 0.72 -1.92
CA ASN A 115 -4.25 1.98 -2.54
C ASN A 115 -4.72 2.14 -3.98
N ASN A 116 -4.87 1.04 -4.72
CA ASN A 116 -5.07 1.06 -6.17
C ASN A 116 -6.39 0.42 -6.64
N GLY A 117 -7.11 -0.27 -5.76
CA GLY A 117 -8.34 -0.99 -6.09
C GLY A 117 -9.61 -0.17 -5.90
N GLY A 118 -10.70 -0.64 -6.51
CA GLY A 118 -12.07 -0.17 -6.28
C GLY A 118 -12.91 -1.06 -5.35
N PRO A 119 -14.20 -0.69 -5.15
CA PRO A 119 -15.17 -1.41 -4.32
C PRO A 119 -15.28 -2.92 -4.58
N GLU A 120 -15.05 -3.36 -5.82
CA GLU A 120 -15.02 -4.76 -6.23
C GLU A 120 -13.92 -5.58 -5.52
N HIS A 121 -12.88 -4.93 -5.00
CA HIS A 121 -11.79 -5.57 -4.27
C HIS A 121 -11.99 -5.60 -2.75
N ALA A 122 -13.05 -4.97 -2.24
CA ALA A 122 -13.32 -4.88 -0.80
C ALA A 122 -13.42 -6.27 -0.13
N ALA A 123 -13.88 -7.29 -0.85
CA ALA A 123 -14.00 -8.66 -0.34
C ALA A 123 -12.65 -9.22 0.15
N VAL A 124 -11.54 -8.95 -0.56
CA VAL A 124 -10.21 -9.40 -0.14
C VAL A 124 -9.74 -8.65 1.09
N LEU A 125 -9.97 -7.33 1.16
CA LEU A 125 -9.62 -6.56 2.36
C LEU A 125 -10.43 -7.01 3.59
N ILE A 126 -11.71 -7.31 3.41
CA ILE A 126 -12.58 -7.87 4.46
C ILE A 126 -12.04 -9.21 4.95
N GLU A 127 -11.63 -10.09 4.04
CA GLU A 127 -11.01 -11.39 4.39
C GLU A 127 -9.71 -11.20 5.19
N ARG A 128 -8.90 -10.19 4.82
CA ARG A 128 -7.62 -9.88 5.47
C ARG A 128 -7.77 -9.20 6.84
N LEU A 129 -8.95 -8.70 7.22
CA LEU A 129 -9.21 -8.20 8.59
C LEU A 129 -9.08 -9.29 9.66
N THR A 130 -9.12 -10.57 9.30
CA THR A 130 -8.94 -11.70 10.22
C THR A 130 -7.64 -12.48 9.97
N ASP A 131 -6.66 -11.86 9.29
CA ASP A 131 -5.36 -12.48 9.06
C ASP A 131 -4.61 -12.75 10.38
N GLU A 132 -3.81 -13.81 10.41
CA GLU A 132 -2.98 -14.15 11.57
C GLU A 132 -1.98 -13.04 11.91
N ASP A 133 -1.47 -12.35 10.89
CA ASP A 133 -0.46 -11.30 11.06
C ASP A 133 -1.12 -9.93 11.25
N ARG A 134 -0.70 -9.24 12.32
CA ARG A 134 -1.27 -7.94 12.68
C ARG A 134 -1.03 -6.85 11.63
N LEU A 135 0.09 -6.90 10.90
CA LEU A 135 0.39 -5.90 9.87
C LEU A 135 -0.56 -6.05 8.69
N VAL A 136 -0.89 -7.29 8.31
CA VAL A 136 -1.90 -7.55 7.27
C VAL A 136 -3.26 -7.00 7.69
N ARG A 137 -3.69 -7.24 8.93
CA ARG A 137 -4.95 -6.69 9.46
C ARG A 137 -4.99 -5.15 9.48
N ILE A 138 -3.87 -4.50 9.84
CA ILE A 138 -3.73 -3.04 9.80
C ILE A 138 -3.91 -2.52 8.37
N GLU A 139 -3.21 -3.11 7.40
CA GLU A 139 -3.30 -2.68 6.00
C GLU A 139 -4.68 -2.97 5.39
N ALA A 140 -5.35 -4.03 5.83
CA ALA A 140 -6.73 -4.31 5.46
C ALA A 140 -7.70 -3.21 5.94
N ALA A 141 -7.61 -2.84 7.23
CA ALA A 141 -8.42 -1.76 7.79
C ALA A 141 -8.15 -0.41 7.10
N ARG A 142 -6.88 -0.09 6.82
CA ARG A 142 -6.48 1.10 6.05
C ARG A 142 -6.99 1.08 4.62
N GLY A 143 -6.91 -0.06 3.94
CA GLY A 143 -7.46 -0.20 2.60
C GLY A 143 -8.97 0.06 2.58
N LEU A 144 -9.69 -0.38 3.62
CA LEU A 144 -11.11 -0.10 3.78
C LEU A 144 -11.43 1.34 4.17
N GLN A 145 -10.45 2.17 4.57
CA GLN A 145 -10.60 3.63 4.63
C GLN A 145 -10.64 4.26 3.23
N ARG A 146 -9.92 3.67 2.28
CA ARG A 146 -9.82 4.15 0.89
C ARG A 146 -10.92 3.61 -0.01
N ILE A 147 -11.48 2.45 0.33
CA ILE A 147 -12.50 1.76 -0.47
C ILE A 147 -13.81 1.70 0.31
N HIS A 148 -14.86 2.30 -0.26
CA HIS A 148 -16.19 2.26 0.32
C HIS A 148 -16.91 0.96 -0.06
N SER A 149 -17.28 0.15 0.94
CA SER A 149 -18.11 -1.04 0.74
C SER A 149 -18.95 -1.33 1.98
N THR A 150 -20.27 -1.33 1.84
CA THR A 150 -21.19 -1.59 2.96
C THR A 150 -21.04 -3.00 3.54
N ALA A 151 -20.47 -3.94 2.77
CA ALA A 151 -20.13 -5.28 3.25
C ALA A 151 -19.03 -5.29 4.32
N ALA A 152 -18.21 -4.22 4.40
CA ALA A 152 -17.14 -4.10 5.38
C ALA A 152 -17.62 -3.70 6.78
N VAL A 153 -18.87 -3.27 6.94
CA VAL A 153 -19.35 -2.69 8.20
C VAL A 153 -19.30 -3.68 9.36
N ASP A 154 -19.86 -4.88 9.20
CA ASP A 154 -19.86 -5.88 10.29
C ASP A 154 -18.45 -6.42 10.61
N PRO A 155 -17.60 -6.72 9.60
CA PRO A 155 -16.19 -7.02 9.83
C PRO A 155 -15.42 -5.91 10.57
N LEU A 156 -15.63 -4.65 10.21
CA LEU A 156 -14.98 -3.52 10.87
C LEU A 156 -15.49 -3.31 12.30
N ILE A 157 -16.79 -3.50 12.56
CA ILE A 157 -17.35 -3.49 13.92
C ILE A 157 -16.70 -4.60 14.77
N ALA A 158 -16.47 -5.79 14.20
CA ALA A 158 -15.74 -6.84 14.89
C ALA A 158 -14.27 -6.46 15.13
N ALA A 159 -13.65 -5.72 14.21
CA ALA A 159 -12.24 -5.31 14.31
C ALA A 159 -11.99 -4.14 15.28
N ILE A 160 -13.01 -3.42 15.76
CA ILE A 160 -12.88 -2.42 16.85
C ILE A 160 -13.17 -2.99 18.23
N ASP A 161 -13.66 -4.23 18.31
CA ASP A 161 -14.00 -4.89 19.56
C ASP A 161 -12.72 -5.41 20.25
N PRO A 162 -12.35 -4.91 21.43
CA PRO A 162 -11.12 -5.32 22.12
C PRO A 162 -11.13 -6.79 22.54
N GLU A 163 -12.28 -7.45 22.60
CA GLU A 163 -12.37 -8.89 22.87
C GLU A 163 -12.00 -9.74 21.64
N LYS A 164 -12.14 -9.19 20.42
CA LYS A 164 -11.90 -9.89 19.16
C LYS A 164 -10.59 -9.47 18.50
N GLU A 165 -10.21 -8.21 18.65
CA GLU A 165 -8.97 -7.65 18.09
C GLU A 165 -8.05 -7.16 19.22
N PRO A 166 -6.99 -7.93 19.56
CA PRO A 166 -6.06 -7.53 20.61
C PRO A 166 -5.22 -6.31 20.24
N GLU A 167 -4.94 -6.08 18.96
CA GLU A 167 -4.02 -5.04 18.50
C GLU A 167 -4.73 -3.68 18.38
N ALA A 168 -4.39 -2.77 19.29
CA ALA A 168 -4.98 -1.43 19.30
C ALA A 168 -4.76 -0.65 17.99
N ALA A 169 -3.67 -0.92 17.27
CA ALA A 169 -3.42 -0.33 15.96
C ALA A 169 -4.52 -0.73 14.96
N VAL A 170 -4.89 -2.01 14.88
CA VAL A 170 -5.98 -2.48 14.01
C VAL A 170 -7.30 -1.83 14.41
N ARG A 171 -7.62 -1.83 15.71
CA ARG A 171 -8.85 -1.20 16.22
C ARG A 171 -8.92 0.28 15.85
N SER A 172 -7.80 1.01 15.97
CA SER A 172 -7.77 2.44 15.64
C SER A 172 -8.02 2.71 14.16
N GLU A 173 -7.46 1.90 13.26
CA GLU A 173 -7.66 2.04 11.82
C GLU A 173 -9.07 1.60 11.40
N ALA A 174 -9.64 0.59 12.07
CA ALA A 174 -11.01 0.15 11.85
C ALA A 174 -12.03 1.20 12.34
N SER A 175 -11.80 1.83 13.49
CA SER A 175 -12.64 2.94 13.99
C SER A 175 -12.63 4.13 13.02
N ASP A 176 -11.49 4.43 12.39
CA ASP A 176 -11.38 5.45 11.35
C ASP A 176 -12.19 5.06 10.11
N ALA A 177 -11.99 3.83 9.59
CA ALA A 177 -12.72 3.33 8.43
C ALA A 177 -14.24 3.36 8.63
N LEU A 178 -14.72 3.08 9.84
CA LEU A 178 -16.14 3.13 10.20
C LEU A 178 -16.77 4.52 10.06
N GLY A 179 -15.97 5.60 10.12
CA GLY A 179 -16.43 6.99 9.92
C GLY A 179 -17.08 7.26 8.57
N GLN A 180 -16.92 6.35 7.59
CA GLN A 180 -17.58 6.40 6.29
C GLN A 180 -19.06 6.01 6.32
N TYR A 181 -19.49 5.21 7.30
CA TYR A 181 -20.74 4.48 7.23
C TYR A 181 -21.78 5.07 8.20
N ALA A 182 -22.66 5.91 7.67
CA ALA A 182 -23.77 6.50 8.41
C ALA A 182 -24.88 5.48 8.72
N GLN A 183 -24.61 4.57 9.67
CA GLN A 183 -25.53 3.54 10.12
C GLN A 183 -25.62 3.52 11.64
N ASN A 184 -26.82 3.27 12.18
CA ASN A 184 -27.05 3.26 13.64
C ASN A 184 -26.14 2.26 14.37
N LYS A 185 -25.98 1.03 13.83
CA LYS A 185 -25.08 0.03 14.42
C LYS A 185 -23.61 0.49 14.49
N VAL A 186 -23.16 1.29 13.51
CA VAL A 186 -21.81 1.86 13.50
C VAL A 186 -21.67 2.92 14.59
N LEU A 187 -22.67 3.78 14.72
CA LEU A 187 -22.70 4.80 15.77
C LEU A 187 -22.68 4.17 17.17
N GLU A 188 -23.50 3.15 17.41
CA GLU A 188 -23.50 2.39 18.68
C GLU A 188 -22.13 1.77 18.98
N ALA A 189 -21.53 1.12 17.98
CA ALA A 189 -20.22 0.47 18.12
C ALA A 189 -19.10 1.48 18.41
N LEU A 190 -19.07 2.61 17.69
CA LEU A 190 -18.10 3.69 17.92
C LEU A 190 -18.30 4.35 19.30
N ILE A 191 -19.54 4.62 19.73
CA ILE A 191 -19.80 5.16 21.08
C ILE A 191 -19.28 4.19 22.15
N SER A 192 -19.42 2.87 21.95
CA SER A 192 -18.85 1.87 22.86
C SER A 192 -17.32 1.87 22.85
N SER A 193 -16.71 2.07 21.68
CA SER A 193 -15.25 2.08 21.49
C SER A 193 -14.54 3.31 22.08
N LEU A 194 -15.26 4.32 22.57
CA LEU A 194 -14.67 5.47 23.27
C LEU A 194 -14.05 5.10 24.63
N ASP A 195 -14.44 3.96 25.20
CA ASP A 195 -13.91 3.44 26.46
C ASP A 195 -12.68 2.54 26.25
N ASP A 196 -12.10 2.49 25.04
CA ASP A 196 -10.91 1.69 24.79
C ASP A 196 -9.76 2.16 25.69
N THR A 197 -8.94 1.21 26.15
CA THR A 197 -7.75 1.49 26.96
C THR A 197 -6.69 2.30 26.21
N ASN A 198 -6.70 2.27 24.86
CA ASN A 198 -5.73 2.93 24.02
C ASN A 198 -6.25 4.27 23.49
N LEU A 199 -5.55 5.35 23.80
CA LEU A 199 -5.90 6.71 23.39
C LEU A 199 -5.98 6.90 21.86
N ALA A 200 -5.19 6.16 21.08
CA ALA A 200 -5.25 6.23 19.62
C ALA A 200 -6.61 5.73 19.11
N VAL A 201 -7.15 4.66 19.68
CA VAL A 201 -8.48 4.14 19.34
C VAL A 201 -9.55 5.16 19.71
N ASN A 202 -9.48 5.73 20.92
CA ASN A 202 -10.44 6.73 21.39
C ASN A 202 -10.44 7.99 20.50
N SER A 203 -9.24 8.46 20.10
CA SER A 203 -9.09 9.67 19.27
C SER A 203 -9.62 9.46 17.85
N ARG A 204 -9.36 8.29 17.24
CA ARG A 204 -9.91 7.91 15.92
C ARG A 204 -11.42 7.77 15.99
N THR A 205 -11.91 7.08 17.01
CA THR A 205 -13.34 6.91 17.28
C THR A 205 -14.06 8.25 17.44
N LEU A 206 -13.52 9.17 18.25
CA LEU A 206 -14.08 10.51 18.40
C LEU A 206 -14.11 11.28 17.06
N SER A 207 -13.03 11.20 16.28
CA SER A 207 -12.97 11.82 14.95
C SER A 207 -14.07 11.27 14.03
N SER A 208 -14.25 9.95 13.99
CA SER A 208 -15.32 9.30 13.22
C SER A 208 -16.71 9.68 13.70
N LEU A 209 -16.94 9.78 15.01
CA LEU A 209 -18.20 10.25 15.57
C LEU A 209 -18.51 11.69 15.17
N LYS A 210 -17.52 12.58 15.21
CA LYS A 210 -17.65 13.96 14.75
C LYS A 210 -18.00 14.04 13.27
N ILE A 211 -17.34 13.23 12.44
CA ILE A 211 -17.63 13.16 11.00
C ILE A 211 -19.06 12.69 10.76
N LEU A 212 -19.48 11.61 11.43
CA LEU A 212 -20.81 11.01 11.22
C LEU A 212 -21.96 11.87 11.75
N THR A 213 -21.74 12.65 12.82
CA THR A 213 -22.84 13.30 13.54
C THR A 213 -22.80 14.83 13.50
N GLY A 214 -21.64 15.41 13.20
CA GLY A 214 -21.38 16.85 13.36
C GLY A 214 -21.37 17.33 14.82
N GLN A 215 -21.48 16.42 15.80
CA GLN A 215 -21.46 16.74 17.22
C GLN A 215 -20.07 16.50 17.83
N ASP A 216 -19.77 17.17 18.94
CA ASP A 216 -18.55 16.95 19.71
C ASP A 216 -18.86 17.01 21.21
N PHE A 217 -18.92 15.84 21.84
CA PHE A 217 -19.03 15.69 23.30
C PHE A 217 -17.69 15.25 23.93
N GLY A 218 -16.59 15.34 23.17
CA GLY A 218 -15.30 14.80 23.56
C GLY A 218 -15.35 13.29 23.82
N PHE A 219 -14.57 12.84 24.80
CA PHE A 219 -14.48 11.43 25.19
C PHE A 219 -15.58 10.98 26.17
N ASP A 220 -16.58 11.82 26.47
CA ASP A 220 -17.67 11.45 27.39
C ASP A 220 -18.68 10.54 26.69
N ARG A 221 -18.46 9.23 26.81
CA ARG A 221 -19.36 8.20 26.28
C ARG A 221 -20.81 8.37 26.76
N ARG A 222 -21.03 8.80 28.01
CA ARG A 222 -22.39 8.96 28.56
C ARG A 222 -23.11 10.10 27.86
N ALA A 223 -22.44 11.22 27.63
CA ALA A 223 -23.01 12.34 26.87
C ALA A 223 -23.40 11.91 25.44
N TRP A 224 -22.54 11.14 24.77
CA TRP A 224 -22.85 10.54 23.46
C TRP A 224 -24.10 9.64 23.50
N LEU A 225 -24.21 8.75 24.49
CA LEU A 225 -25.35 7.85 24.64
C LEU A 225 -26.66 8.61 24.95
N ASP A 226 -26.61 9.60 25.83
CA ASP A 226 -27.78 10.37 26.22
C ASP A 226 -28.30 11.22 25.05
N TRP A 227 -27.39 11.79 24.24
CA TRP A 227 -27.73 12.44 22.97
C TRP A 227 -28.31 11.45 21.95
N TYR A 228 -27.71 10.26 21.80
CA TYR A 228 -28.14 9.26 20.83
C TYR A 228 -29.57 8.77 21.10
N LYS A 229 -29.94 8.55 22.38
CA LYS A 229 -31.29 8.09 22.77
C LYS A 229 -32.42 9.04 22.38
N VAL A 230 -32.16 10.35 22.35
CA VAL A 230 -33.19 11.37 22.07
C VAL A 230 -33.19 11.83 20.61
N THR A 231 -32.10 11.59 19.88
CA THR A 231 -31.91 12.08 18.51
C THR A 231 -32.61 11.18 17.49
N ARG A 232 -33.47 11.78 16.66
CA ARG A 232 -34.21 11.05 15.60
C ARG A 232 -33.46 10.94 14.28
N ALA A 233 -32.49 11.81 14.03
CA ALA A 233 -31.77 11.89 12.76
C ALA A 233 -30.27 12.21 13.00
N PRO A 234 -29.48 11.23 13.48
CA PRO A 234 -28.12 11.47 13.97
C PRO A 234 -27.11 11.88 12.88
N PHE A 235 -27.43 11.65 11.60
CA PHE A 235 -26.49 11.84 10.48
C PHE A 235 -26.77 13.10 9.64
N VAL A 236 -27.69 13.98 10.06
CA VAL A 236 -28.10 15.16 9.27
C VAL A 236 -26.94 16.17 9.11
N ALA A 237 -26.15 16.37 10.16
CA ALA A 237 -25.03 17.31 10.17
C ALA A 237 -23.67 16.65 9.84
N ARG A 238 -23.68 15.48 9.20
CA ARG A 238 -22.45 14.73 8.88
C ARG A 238 -21.58 15.50 7.88
N SER A 239 -20.27 15.42 8.05
CA SER A 239 -19.31 15.90 7.05
C SER A 239 -18.94 14.78 6.07
N VAL A 240 -18.32 15.16 4.95
CA VAL A 240 -17.74 14.19 4.01
C VAL A 240 -16.55 13.53 4.70
N TYR A 241 -16.54 12.20 4.72
CA TYR A 241 -15.39 11.45 5.19
C TYR A 241 -14.24 11.58 4.18
N THR A 242 -13.06 11.88 4.70
CA THR A 242 -11.80 11.82 3.97
C THR A 242 -10.84 10.99 4.80
N PHE A 243 -10.17 10.03 4.15
CA PHE A 243 -9.14 9.27 4.86
C PHE A 243 -7.89 10.14 5.05
N PRO A 244 -7.16 9.97 6.15
CA PRO A 244 -5.96 10.74 6.42
C PRO A 244 -4.89 10.38 5.40
N ALA A 245 -4.54 11.34 4.57
CA ALA A 245 -3.36 11.22 3.73
C ALA A 245 -2.11 11.48 4.56
N PHE A 246 -1.00 10.77 4.26
CA PHE A 246 0.27 11.07 4.91
C PHE A 246 0.60 12.55 4.69
N SER A 247 0.77 13.29 5.78
CA SER A 247 1.10 14.71 5.74
C SER A 247 2.12 15.00 6.82
N ARG A 248 3.23 15.62 6.44
CA ARG A 248 4.21 16.19 7.35
C ARG A 248 4.54 17.62 6.96
N GLU A 249 5.01 18.37 7.95
CA GLU A 249 5.56 19.70 7.70
C GLU A 249 6.81 19.61 6.82
N LYS A 250 7.05 20.70 6.09
CA LYS A 250 8.28 20.84 5.30
C LYS A 250 9.46 20.92 6.24
N GLN A 251 10.49 20.14 5.96
CA GLN A 251 11.79 20.31 6.58
C GLN A 251 12.50 21.53 5.98
N ILE A 252 13.50 22.07 6.67
CA ILE A 252 14.19 23.32 6.30
C ILE A 252 14.65 23.32 4.83
N LEU A 253 15.22 22.22 4.34
CA LEU A 253 15.71 22.11 2.96
C LEU A 253 14.58 22.11 1.92
N GLU A 254 13.36 21.71 2.29
CA GLU A 254 12.20 21.60 1.40
C GLU A 254 11.51 22.93 1.12
N TYR A 255 11.98 24.01 1.76
CA TYR A 255 11.62 25.38 1.40
C TYR A 255 12.44 25.92 0.22
N LEU A 256 13.53 25.24 -0.17
CA LEU A 256 14.33 25.62 -1.34
C LEU A 256 13.60 25.23 -2.63
N PRO A 257 13.60 26.09 -3.67
CA PRO A 257 12.75 25.92 -4.87
C PRO A 257 13.10 24.70 -5.74
N PHE A 258 14.25 24.08 -5.53
CA PHE A 258 14.74 22.90 -6.26
C PHE A 258 14.71 21.62 -5.43
N PHE A 259 14.30 21.69 -4.16
CA PHE A 259 14.07 20.50 -3.36
C PHE A 259 12.66 19.95 -3.64
N PRO A 260 12.50 18.63 -3.77
CA PRO A 260 11.18 18.04 -3.93
C PRO A 260 10.30 18.40 -2.71
N GLN A 261 9.02 18.63 -2.98
CA GLN A 261 8.05 18.84 -1.92
C GLN A 261 7.95 17.56 -1.07
N PRO A 262 7.59 17.67 0.22
CA PRO A 262 7.33 16.48 1.02
C PRO A 262 6.31 15.61 0.29
N PRO A 263 6.43 14.27 0.36
CA PRO A 263 5.53 13.33 -0.31
C PRO A 263 4.19 13.27 0.42
N ASN A 264 3.57 14.43 0.64
CA ASN A 264 2.28 14.56 1.27
C ASN A 264 1.23 14.14 0.25
N GLU A 265 0.40 13.18 0.64
CA GLU A 265 -0.75 12.77 -0.14
C GLU A 265 -1.91 13.75 0.14
N ALA A 266 -2.78 13.96 -0.85
CA ALA A 266 -3.99 14.77 -0.64
C ALA A 266 -5.07 13.89 0.02
N SER A 267 -5.71 14.39 1.08
CA SER A 267 -6.87 13.70 1.66
C SER A 267 -8.00 13.71 0.65
N THR A 268 -8.49 12.54 0.27
CA THR A 268 -9.56 12.38 -0.72
C THR A 268 -10.67 11.50 -0.16
N SER A 269 -11.83 11.55 -0.81
CA SER A 269 -12.94 10.68 -0.47
C SER A 269 -12.66 9.24 -0.93
N PRO A 270 -13.19 8.24 -0.21
CA PRO A 270 -13.04 6.83 -0.57
C PRO A 270 -13.62 6.53 -1.95
N VAL A 271 -12.99 5.63 -2.69
CA VAL A 271 -13.49 5.15 -3.97
C VAL A 271 -14.80 4.39 -3.74
N GLY A 272 -15.83 4.72 -4.52
CA GLY A 272 -17.17 4.12 -4.40
C GLY A 272 -18.09 4.78 -3.38
N MET A 273 -17.63 5.81 -2.65
CA MET A 273 -18.51 6.60 -1.80
C MET A 273 -19.35 7.56 -2.66
N GLU A 274 -20.67 7.48 -2.55
CA GLU A 274 -21.56 8.50 -3.11
C GLU A 274 -21.46 9.78 -2.28
N LEU A 275 -21.00 10.87 -2.90
CA LEU A 275 -20.95 12.16 -2.24
C LEU A 275 -22.39 12.67 -2.04
N PRO A 276 -22.72 13.24 -0.86
CA PRO A 276 -24.02 13.88 -0.68
C PRO A 276 -24.17 14.96 -1.76
N SER A 277 -25.22 14.84 -2.58
CA SER A 277 -25.54 15.81 -3.61
C SER A 277 -25.67 17.19 -2.94
N GLY A 278 -24.78 18.12 -3.29
CA GLY A 278 -24.78 19.47 -2.75
C GLY A 278 -26.17 20.10 -2.88
N GLY A 279 -26.70 20.58 -1.75
CA GLY A 279 -27.87 21.46 -1.72
C GLY A 279 -27.45 22.91 -1.90
#